data_AF-A0A5B0GKP9-F1
#
_entry.id   AF-A0A5B0GKP9-F1
#
_cell.length_a   1.000
_cell.length_b   1.000
_cell.length_c   1.000
_cell.angle_alpha   90.00
_cell.angle_beta   90.00
_cell.angle_gamma   90.00
#
_symmetry.space_group_name_H-M   'P 1'
#
loop_
_entity.id
_entity.type
_entity.pdbx_description
1 polymer ?
#
loop_
_entity_poly.entity_id
_entity_poly.type
_entity_poly.pdbx_seq_one_letter_code
_entity_poly.pdbx_strand_id
1 'polypeptide(L)'
;SERPAEAADRAVPGHWEGDLIIGTGRSAIGTIVERKSRSTLLVHLPRLDGWGKVLPVKNGPALGGYGAVAMNAALVASMTKLPEQLRKTLTWDRGKELSAHAQFALETGTKVFFADPHSPWQRPTNENTNGLLRQYFPKGTDLSRWSAEDLEAVALALNNRPRKSLDWKTPAEVFEEQLRSA
;
A
#
# COMPACT_ATOMS: atom_id res chain seq x y z
N SER A 1 -12.02 -13.95 8.43
CA SER A 1 -10.79 -13.72 7.67
C SER A 1 -10.22 -15.06 7.26
N GLU A 2 -10.12 -15.34 5.96
CA GLU A 2 -9.59 -16.61 5.40
C GLU A 2 -8.05 -16.62 5.27
N ARG A 3 -7.38 -15.72 5.98
CA ARG A 3 -5.92 -15.57 5.90
C ARG A 3 -5.20 -16.79 6.50
N PRO A 4 -4.06 -17.19 5.94
CA PRO A 4 -3.24 -18.24 6.54
C PRO A 4 -2.65 -17.77 7.88
N ALA A 5 -2.45 -18.71 8.81
CA ALA A 5 -1.97 -18.40 10.18
C ALA A 5 -0.58 -17.76 10.20
N GLU A 6 0.30 -18.15 9.26
CA GLU A 6 1.62 -17.54 9.00
C GLU A 6 1.55 -16.05 8.66
N ALA A 7 0.42 -15.55 8.14
CA ALA A 7 0.26 -14.12 7.97
C ALA A 7 0.10 -13.45 9.34
N ALA A 8 -0.54 -14.07 10.32
CA ALA A 8 -0.83 -13.47 11.62
C ALA A 8 0.42 -13.31 12.50
N ASP A 9 1.34 -14.27 12.46
CA ASP A 9 2.52 -14.33 13.34
C ASP A 9 3.67 -13.38 12.93
N ARG A 10 3.62 -12.80 11.72
CA ARG A 10 4.65 -11.90 11.15
C ARG A 10 6.05 -12.55 11.06
N ALA A 11 6.14 -13.87 11.14
CA ALA A 11 7.40 -14.60 11.12
C ALA A 11 7.91 -14.81 9.68
N VAL A 12 7.01 -14.89 8.72
CA VAL A 12 7.30 -15.15 7.31
C VAL A 12 7.34 -13.82 6.53
N PRO A 13 8.39 -13.58 5.72
CA PRO A 13 8.45 -12.40 4.87
C PRO A 13 7.50 -12.51 3.67
N GLY A 14 7.13 -11.36 3.11
CA GLY A 14 6.31 -11.28 1.90
C GLY A 14 4.81 -11.29 2.13
N HIS A 15 4.38 -11.09 3.37
CA HIS A 15 3.00 -10.76 3.70
C HIS A 15 2.88 -9.24 3.83
N TRP A 16 1.99 -8.65 3.06
CA TRP A 16 1.80 -7.20 2.96
C TRP A 16 0.43 -6.79 3.48
N GLU A 17 0.36 -5.62 4.11
CA GLU A 17 -0.87 -4.91 4.45
C GLU A 17 -1.00 -3.68 3.55
N GLY A 18 -2.19 -3.47 3.02
CA GLY A 18 -2.49 -2.40 2.09
C GLY A 18 -3.59 -1.46 2.59
N ASP A 19 -3.43 -0.17 2.35
CA ASP A 19 -4.41 0.86 2.72
C ASP A 19 -4.33 2.09 1.80
N LEU A 20 -5.25 3.04 1.99
CA LEU A 20 -5.24 4.33 1.30
C LEU A 20 -5.10 5.49 2.28
N ILE A 21 -4.17 6.39 1.98
CA ILE A 21 -4.13 7.73 2.57
C ILE A 21 -4.90 8.66 1.65
N ILE A 22 -6.06 9.12 2.12
CA ILE A 22 -6.90 10.09 1.38
C ILE A 22 -6.54 11.53 1.78
N GLY A 23 -6.54 12.40 0.76
CA GLY A 23 -6.38 13.85 0.86
C GLY A 23 -7.60 14.61 0.32
N THR A 24 -7.47 15.93 0.15
CA THR A 24 -8.55 16.78 -0.36
C THR A 24 -8.81 16.54 -1.84
N GLY A 25 -10.03 16.85 -2.30
CA GLY A 25 -10.35 16.72 -3.73
C GLY A 25 -10.17 15.30 -4.25
N ARG A 26 -10.43 14.28 -3.41
CA ARG A 26 -10.31 12.86 -3.76
C ARG A 26 -8.92 12.49 -4.30
N SER A 27 -7.86 13.18 -3.88
CA SER A 27 -6.48 12.71 -4.08
C SER A 27 -6.19 11.56 -3.12
N ALA A 28 -5.37 10.58 -3.53
CA ALA A 28 -5.00 9.47 -2.67
C ALA A 28 -3.54 9.04 -2.91
N ILE A 29 -2.97 8.36 -1.92
CA ILE A 29 -1.72 7.60 -2.02
C ILE A 29 -2.01 6.19 -1.51
N GLY A 30 -1.64 5.16 -2.27
CA GLY A 30 -1.68 3.79 -1.78
C GLY A 30 -0.50 3.51 -0.87
N THR A 31 -0.73 2.82 0.24
CA THR A 31 0.32 2.41 1.16
C THR A 31 0.36 0.89 1.24
N ILE A 32 1.53 0.30 1.01
CA ILE A 32 1.75 -1.14 1.16
C ILE A 32 2.89 -1.33 2.15
N VAL A 33 2.66 -2.10 3.21
CA VAL A 33 3.63 -2.30 4.28
C VAL A 33 3.86 -3.79 4.52
N GLU A 34 5.12 -4.21 4.47
CA GLU A 34 5.51 -5.60 4.74
C GLU A 34 5.43 -5.86 6.25
N ARG A 35 4.79 -6.97 6.64
CA ARG A 35 4.40 -7.18 8.03
C ARG A 35 5.56 -7.51 8.97
N LYS A 36 6.66 -8.07 8.46
CA LYS A 36 7.84 -8.44 9.25
C LYS A 36 8.82 -7.26 9.40
N SER A 37 9.37 -6.78 8.30
CA SER A 37 10.34 -5.69 8.19
C SER A 37 9.75 -4.30 8.38
N ARG A 38 8.43 -4.12 8.15
CA ARG A 38 7.79 -2.80 8.06
C ARG A 38 8.26 -1.96 6.88
N SER A 39 8.92 -2.59 5.91
CA SER A 39 9.27 -1.94 4.65
C SER A 39 7.99 -1.42 4.00
N THR A 40 8.01 -0.12 3.68
CA THR A 40 6.85 0.62 3.18
C THR A 40 7.08 1.00 1.73
N LEU A 41 6.09 0.72 0.88
CA LEU A 41 6.00 1.20 -0.48
C LEU A 41 4.85 2.19 -0.57
N LEU A 42 5.10 3.32 -1.24
CA LEU A 42 4.09 4.31 -1.56
C LEU A 42 3.73 4.21 -3.04
N VAL A 43 2.44 4.06 -3.30
CA VAL A 43 1.88 3.86 -4.63
C VAL A 43 1.33 5.21 -5.09
N HIS A 44 1.94 5.76 -6.12
CA HIS A 44 1.52 7.02 -6.72
C HIS A 44 0.21 6.81 -7.51
N LEU A 45 -0.81 7.61 -7.18
CA LEU A 45 -2.14 7.54 -7.80
C LEU A 45 -2.51 8.92 -8.38
N PRO A 46 -1.94 9.28 -9.53
CA PRO A 46 -2.19 10.58 -10.14
C PRO A 46 -3.63 10.69 -10.62
N ARG A 47 -4.12 11.93 -10.71
CA ARG A 47 -5.40 12.22 -11.35
C ARG A 47 -5.35 11.79 -12.82
N LEU A 48 -6.43 11.21 -13.31
CA LEU A 48 -6.56 10.80 -14.70
C LEU A 48 -7.02 11.97 -15.57
N ASP A 49 -6.77 11.85 -16.87
CA ASP A 49 -7.24 12.82 -17.85
C ASP A 49 -8.74 13.06 -17.74
N GLY A 50 -9.13 14.33 -17.83
CA GLY A 50 -10.52 14.76 -17.66
C GLY A 50 -10.91 15.09 -16.22
N TRP A 51 -10.06 14.83 -15.22
CA TRP A 51 -10.31 15.29 -13.85
C TRP A 51 -10.49 16.82 -13.80
N GLY A 52 -11.58 17.27 -13.18
CA GLY A 52 -11.93 18.70 -13.10
C GLY A 52 -12.45 19.33 -14.39
N LYS A 53 -12.37 18.61 -15.53
CA LYS A 53 -12.93 19.04 -16.83
C LYS A 53 -14.29 18.40 -17.10
N VAL A 54 -14.45 17.13 -16.71
CA VAL A 54 -15.69 16.37 -16.87
C VAL A 54 -16.45 16.35 -15.55
N LEU A 55 -17.74 16.70 -15.58
CA LEU A 55 -18.59 16.61 -14.39
C LEU A 55 -18.76 15.14 -13.96
N PRO A 56 -18.64 14.83 -12.65
CA PRO A 56 -18.85 13.48 -12.17
C PRO A 56 -20.28 13.00 -12.46
N VAL A 57 -20.41 11.86 -13.15
CA VAL A 57 -21.69 11.18 -13.36
C VAL A 57 -21.73 9.90 -12.52
N LYS A 58 -22.94 9.49 -12.11
CA LYS A 58 -23.13 8.23 -11.36
C LYS A 58 -22.64 7.06 -12.22
N ASN A 59 -21.82 6.19 -11.62
CA ASN A 59 -21.15 5.07 -12.32
C ASN A 59 -20.20 5.50 -13.47
N GLY A 60 -19.82 6.78 -13.53
CA GLY A 60 -18.82 7.26 -14.47
C GLY A 60 -17.39 6.84 -14.09
N PRO A 61 -16.41 7.11 -14.97
CA PRO A 61 -15.02 6.77 -14.71
C PRO A 61 -14.51 7.46 -13.44
N ALA A 62 -13.76 6.70 -12.62
CA ALA A 62 -13.15 7.21 -11.40
C ALA A 62 -11.84 7.94 -11.72
N LEU A 63 -11.96 9.21 -12.14
CA LEU A 63 -10.83 10.02 -12.60
C LEU A 63 -9.91 10.54 -11.47
N GLY A 64 -10.24 10.28 -10.21
CA GLY A 64 -9.48 10.74 -9.04
C GLY A 64 -8.18 9.98 -8.77
N GLY A 65 -7.81 9.01 -9.63
CA GLY A 65 -6.55 8.27 -9.54
C GLY A 65 -6.60 6.94 -8.77
N TYR A 66 -7.56 6.78 -7.85
CA TYR A 66 -7.71 5.56 -7.04
C TYR A 66 -8.92 4.70 -7.43
N GLY A 67 -9.46 4.88 -8.64
CA GLY A 67 -10.47 3.97 -9.19
C GLY A 67 -9.93 2.55 -9.36
N ALA A 68 -10.79 1.53 -9.36
CA ALA A 68 -10.38 0.13 -9.36
C ALA A 68 -9.34 -0.24 -10.43
N VAL A 69 -9.47 0.31 -11.64
CA VAL A 69 -8.54 0.05 -12.75
C VAL A 69 -7.18 0.72 -12.51
N ALA A 70 -7.18 2.02 -12.22
CA ALA A 70 -5.94 2.79 -11.99
C ALA A 70 -5.19 2.30 -10.74
N MET A 71 -5.93 1.98 -9.68
CA MET A 71 -5.38 1.42 -8.45
C MET A 71 -4.73 0.06 -8.71
N ASN A 72 -5.41 -0.83 -9.42
CA ASN A 72 -4.85 -2.14 -9.75
C ASN A 72 -3.57 -2.00 -10.57
N ALA A 73 -3.58 -1.22 -11.65
CA ALA A 73 -2.40 -1.00 -12.48
C ALA A 73 -1.20 -0.46 -11.68
N ALA A 74 -1.44 0.53 -10.81
CA ALA A 74 -0.39 1.11 -9.96
C ALA A 74 0.13 0.12 -8.91
N LEU A 75 -0.75 -0.70 -8.31
CA LEU A 75 -0.38 -1.75 -7.37
C LEU A 75 0.44 -2.85 -8.05
N VAL A 76 0.03 -3.32 -9.24
CA VAL A 76 0.79 -4.30 -10.02
C VAL A 76 2.18 -3.74 -10.31
N ALA A 77 2.27 -2.52 -10.85
CA ALA A 77 3.55 -1.88 -11.16
C ALA A 77 4.46 -1.71 -9.94
N SER A 78 3.89 -1.53 -8.75
CA SER A 78 4.66 -1.43 -7.50
C SER A 78 5.11 -2.80 -6.99
N MET A 79 4.23 -3.80 -7.03
CA MET A 79 4.49 -5.13 -6.52
C MET A 79 5.46 -5.90 -7.41
N THR A 80 5.37 -5.80 -8.73
CA THR A 80 6.25 -6.52 -9.66
C THR A 80 7.73 -6.10 -9.58
N LYS A 81 8.03 -4.94 -8.96
CA LYS A 81 9.41 -4.54 -8.63
C LYS A 81 10.05 -5.40 -7.54
N LEU A 82 9.24 -6.08 -6.73
CA LEU A 82 9.72 -6.96 -5.66
C LEU A 82 10.02 -8.35 -6.21
N PRO A 83 10.98 -9.10 -5.64
CA PRO A 83 11.14 -10.51 -5.97
C PRO A 83 9.89 -11.33 -5.67
N GLU A 84 9.61 -12.36 -6.47
CA GLU A 84 8.41 -13.19 -6.35
C GLU A 84 8.29 -13.86 -4.98
N GLN A 85 9.43 -14.25 -4.40
CA GLN A 85 9.52 -14.88 -3.07
C GLN A 85 8.96 -13.98 -1.96
N LEU A 86 9.03 -12.66 -2.14
CA LEU A 86 8.55 -11.65 -1.19
C LEU A 86 7.15 -11.16 -1.53
N ARG A 87 6.42 -11.79 -2.45
CA ARG A 87 5.08 -11.39 -2.89
C ARG A 87 4.00 -12.41 -2.53
N LYS A 88 4.04 -12.96 -1.31
CA LYS A 88 3.13 -14.06 -0.92
C LYS A 88 1.68 -13.62 -0.86
N THR A 89 1.37 -12.60 -0.07
CA THR A 89 -0.02 -12.17 0.16
C THR A 89 -0.14 -10.66 0.34
N LEU A 90 -1.26 -10.08 -0.09
CA LEU A 90 -1.66 -8.71 0.18
C LEU A 90 -3.00 -8.71 0.91
N THR A 91 -3.04 -8.09 2.09
CA THR A 91 -4.29 -7.87 2.83
C THR A 91 -4.79 -6.45 2.60
N TRP A 92 -6.02 -6.29 2.11
CA TRP A 92 -6.64 -4.98 1.85
C TRP A 92 -7.94 -4.79 2.64
N ASP A 93 -8.44 -3.56 2.73
CA ASP A 93 -9.81 -3.31 3.18
C ASP A 93 -10.83 -3.74 2.12
N ARG A 94 -12.11 -3.84 2.49
CA ARG A 94 -13.19 -4.18 1.53
C ARG A 94 -13.58 -2.99 0.65
N GLY A 95 -12.67 -2.03 0.43
CA GLY A 95 -12.86 -0.93 -0.49
C GLY A 95 -13.17 -1.43 -1.91
N LYS A 96 -13.92 -0.62 -2.67
CA LYS A 96 -14.22 -0.92 -4.08
C LYS A 96 -13.00 -0.73 -4.97
N GLU A 97 -11.97 -0.07 -4.46
CA GLU A 97 -10.70 0.24 -5.09
C GLU A 97 -9.91 -1.02 -5.49
N LEU A 98 -10.17 -2.15 -4.83
CA LEU A 98 -9.53 -3.44 -5.14
C LEU A 98 -10.50 -4.46 -5.77
N SER A 99 -11.59 -4.00 -6.42
CA SER A 99 -12.55 -4.91 -7.04
C SER A 99 -11.93 -5.81 -8.11
N ALA A 100 -10.85 -5.36 -8.76
CA ALA A 100 -10.09 -6.12 -9.76
C ALA A 100 -8.99 -7.03 -9.16
N HIS A 101 -9.03 -7.34 -7.86
CA HIS A 101 -8.00 -8.14 -7.15
C HIS A 101 -7.66 -9.49 -7.80
N ALA A 102 -8.59 -10.15 -8.49
CA ALA A 102 -8.33 -11.39 -9.22
C ALA A 102 -7.28 -11.20 -10.32
N GLN A 103 -7.38 -10.09 -11.08
CA GLN A 103 -6.39 -9.74 -12.10
C GLN A 103 -5.04 -9.40 -11.46
N PHE A 104 -5.05 -8.65 -10.36
CA PHE A 104 -3.83 -8.33 -9.62
C PHE A 104 -3.11 -9.60 -9.14
N ALA A 105 -3.85 -10.58 -8.61
CA ALA A 105 -3.27 -11.83 -8.13
C ALA A 105 -2.64 -12.65 -9.28
N LEU A 106 -3.29 -12.66 -10.44
CA LEU A 106 -2.78 -13.33 -11.64
C LEU A 106 -1.48 -12.67 -12.14
N GLU A 107 -1.43 -11.35 -12.22
CA GLU A 107 -0.28 -10.61 -12.76
C GLU A 107 0.93 -10.59 -11.82
N THR A 108 0.70 -10.63 -10.52
CA THR A 108 1.77 -10.46 -9.51
C THR A 108 2.17 -11.75 -8.81
N GLY A 109 1.37 -12.82 -8.92
CA GLY A 109 1.48 -14.02 -8.09
C GLY A 109 1.07 -13.81 -6.62
N THR A 110 0.60 -12.62 -6.25
CA THR A 110 0.27 -12.26 -4.86
C THR A 110 -1.18 -12.60 -4.52
N LYS A 111 -1.41 -13.47 -3.52
CA LYS A 111 -2.76 -13.79 -3.06
C LYS A 111 -3.37 -12.61 -2.30
N VAL A 112 -4.58 -12.21 -2.67
CA VAL A 112 -5.28 -11.09 -2.01
C VAL A 112 -6.26 -11.60 -0.97
N PHE A 113 -6.23 -11.01 0.22
CA PHE A 113 -7.19 -11.25 1.29
C PHE A 113 -7.85 -9.94 1.71
N PHE A 114 -9.11 -10.02 2.13
CA PHE A 114 -9.84 -8.86 2.64
C PHE A 114 -9.99 -8.91 4.16
N ALA A 115 -9.87 -7.76 4.79
CA ALA A 115 -10.22 -7.61 6.20
C ALA A 115 -11.71 -7.89 6.44
N ASP A 116 -12.01 -8.46 7.60
CA ASP A 116 -13.40 -8.62 8.02
C ASP A 116 -14.00 -7.25 8.34
N PRO A 117 -15.31 -7.04 8.09
CA PRO A 117 -15.98 -5.80 8.45
C PRO A 117 -15.77 -5.51 9.95
N HIS A 118 -15.58 -4.23 10.28
CA HIS A 118 -15.36 -3.75 11.64
C HIS A 118 -14.14 -4.37 12.36
N SER A 119 -13.16 -4.91 11.62
CA SER A 119 -11.95 -5.52 12.19
C SER A 119 -10.64 -4.78 11.85
N PRO A 120 -10.50 -3.48 12.21
CA PRO A 120 -9.31 -2.68 11.90
C PRO A 120 -8.02 -3.26 12.50
N TRP A 121 -8.12 -3.94 13.66
CA TRP A 121 -7.00 -4.63 14.32
C TRP A 121 -6.36 -5.75 13.49
N GLN A 122 -6.98 -6.15 12.36
CA GLN A 122 -6.37 -7.08 11.43
C GLN A 122 -5.38 -6.42 10.46
N ARG A 123 -5.24 -5.08 10.48
CA ARG A 123 -4.21 -4.32 9.75
C ARG A 123 -3.47 -3.31 10.66
N PRO A 124 -2.96 -3.76 11.82
CA PRO A 124 -2.39 -2.85 12.82
C PRO A 124 -1.06 -2.24 12.36
N THR A 125 -0.42 -2.82 11.33
CA THR A 125 0.84 -2.31 10.78
C THR A 125 0.60 -1.04 9.96
N ASN A 126 -0.46 -1.05 9.15
CA ASN A 126 -0.80 0.09 8.31
C ASN A 126 -1.26 1.29 9.14
N GLU A 127 -1.99 1.08 10.24
CA GLU A 127 -2.41 2.20 11.09
C GLU A 127 -1.22 2.99 11.65
N ASN A 128 -0.23 2.29 12.22
CA ASN A 128 0.98 2.92 12.73
C ASN A 128 1.79 3.60 11.62
N THR A 129 1.93 2.93 10.48
CA THR A 129 2.71 3.45 9.33
C THR A 129 2.04 4.67 8.72
N ASN A 130 0.72 4.65 8.54
CA ASN A 130 -0.05 5.79 8.08
C ASN A 130 0.06 6.97 9.06
N GLY A 131 0.08 6.71 10.37
CA GLY A 131 0.36 7.74 11.38
C GLY A 131 1.70 8.45 11.16
N LEU A 132 2.76 7.70 10.83
CA LEU A 132 4.08 8.27 10.50
C LEU A 132 4.06 9.02 9.17
N LEU A 133 3.40 8.47 8.16
CA LEU A 133 3.26 9.10 6.85
C LEU A 133 2.52 10.44 6.93
N ARG A 134 1.64 10.65 7.92
CA ARG A 134 1.00 11.96 8.15
C ARG A 134 1.97 13.07 8.58
N GLN A 135 3.21 12.75 8.96
CA GLN A 135 4.27 13.75 9.17
C GLN A 135 4.72 14.37 7.84
N TYR A 136 4.67 13.60 6.75
CA TYR A 136 5.00 14.05 5.38
C TYR A 136 3.76 14.48 4.60
N PHE A 137 2.62 13.83 4.84
CA PHE A 137 1.35 14.05 4.15
C PHE A 137 0.25 14.51 5.13
N PRO A 138 0.29 15.76 5.61
CA PRO A 138 -0.69 16.28 6.57
C PRO A 138 -2.13 16.08 6.09
N LYS A 139 -3.03 15.80 7.05
CA LYS A 139 -4.46 15.70 6.76
C LYS A 139 -4.98 17.02 6.20
N GLY A 140 -6.01 16.96 5.34
CA GLY A 140 -6.60 18.16 4.74
C GLY A 140 -5.75 18.81 3.66
N THR A 141 -4.76 18.09 3.10
CA THR A 141 -3.96 18.57 1.97
C THR A 141 -4.27 17.80 0.69
N ASP A 142 -4.04 18.42 -0.46
CA ASP A 142 -4.10 17.76 -1.76
C ASP A 142 -2.83 16.92 -1.92
N LEU A 143 -3.01 15.62 -2.15
CA LEU A 143 -1.90 14.68 -2.32
C LEU A 143 -1.44 14.58 -3.78
N SER A 144 -2.22 15.08 -4.74
CA SER A 144 -1.87 15.03 -6.17
C SER A 144 -0.69 15.93 -6.55
N ARG A 145 -0.24 16.79 -5.64
CA ARG A 145 0.96 17.62 -5.81
C ARG A 145 2.27 16.86 -5.62
N TRP A 146 2.23 15.68 -5.01
CA TRP A 146 3.41 14.86 -4.76
C TRP A 146 3.67 13.96 -5.96
N SER A 147 4.87 14.04 -6.51
CA SER A 147 5.31 13.20 -7.62
C SER A 147 5.65 11.78 -7.17
N ALA A 148 5.84 10.85 -8.11
CA ALA A 148 6.28 9.50 -7.78
C ALA A 148 7.65 9.51 -7.09
N GLU A 149 8.53 10.43 -7.51
CA GLU A 149 9.87 10.65 -6.97
C GLU A 149 9.81 11.16 -5.53
N ASP A 150 8.89 12.09 -5.22
CA ASP A 150 8.68 12.56 -3.85
C ASP A 150 8.21 11.42 -2.93
N LEU A 151 7.30 10.57 -3.42
CA LEU A 151 6.82 9.41 -2.66
C LEU A 151 7.95 8.41 -2.42
N GLU A 152 8.80 8.17 -3.41
CA GLU A 152 9.97 7.30 -3.26
C GLU A 152 10.97 7.86 -2.23
N ALA A 153 11.24 9.17 -2.25
CA ALA A 153 12.09 9.83 -1.27
C ALA A 153 11.52 9.71 0.17
N VAL A 154 10.20 9.88 0.33
CA VAL A 154 9.53 9.70 1.63
C VAL A 154 9.58 8.25 2.09
N ALA A 155 9.33 7.29 1.19
CA ALA A 155 9.43 5.87 1.49
C ALA A 155 10.86 5.48 1.91
N LEU A 156 11.87 5.98 1.20
CA LEU A 156 13.29 5.78 1.52
C LEU A 156 13.63 6.34 2.90
N ALA A 157 13.21 7.57 3.21
CA ALA A 157 13.43 8.18 4.53
C ALA A 157 12.74 7.37 5.65
N LEU A 158 11.53 6.87 5.39
CA LEU A 158 10.78 6.08 6.36
C LEU A 158 11.39 4.68 6.58
N ASN A 159 11.90 4.07 5.51
CA ASN A 159 12.51 2.74 5.52
C ASN A 159 13.94 2.76 6.09
N ASN A 160 14.63 3.90 6.10
CA ASN A 160 15.92 4.10 6.77
C ASN A 160 15.81 4.66 8.19
N ARG A 161 14.59 4.71 8.75
CA ARG A 161 14.37 5.19 10.13
C ARG A 161 14.38 4.00 11.12
N PRO A 162 15.28 3.97 12.11
CA PRO A 162 15.32 2.95 13.16
C PRO A 162 13.98 2.76 13.87
N ARG A 163 13.61 1.50 14.13
CA ARG A 163 12.37 1.15 14.85
C ARG A 163 12.69 0.36 16.10
N LYS A 164 12.21 0.83 17.26
CA LYS A 164 12.28 0.07 18.52
C LYS A 164 11.67 -1.33 18.40
N SER A 165 10.62 -1.50 17.57
CA SER A 165 9.98 -2.80 17.31
C SER A 165 10.81 -3.77 16.47
N LEU A 166 11.92 -3.31 15.88
CA LEU A 166 12.87 -4.09 15.09
C LEU A 166 14.24 -4.10 15.76
N ASP A 167 14.29 -4.02 17.09
CA ASP A 167 15.53 -3.94 17.88
C ASP A 167 16.46 -2.81 17.40
N TRP A 168 15.87 -1.67 17.06
CA TRP A 168 16.54 -0.48 16.53
C TRP A 168 17.15 -0.62 15.13
N LYS A 169 16.91 -1.73 14.43
CA LYS A 169 17.16 -1.82 12.98
C LYS A 169 16.17 -0.95 12.21
N THR A 170 16.58 -0.58 11.01
CA THR A 170 15.73 0.07 10.01
C THR A 170 14.92 -0.97 9.24
N PRO A 171 13.72 -0.61 8.74
CA PRO A 171 12.97 -1.47 7.85
C PRO A 171 13.75 -1.95 6.63
N ALA A 172 14.62 -1.09 6.07
CA ALA A 172 15.48 -1.41 4.95
C ALA A 172 16.47 -2.54 5.29
N GLU A 173 17.17 -2.47 6.43
CA GLU A 173 18.09 -3.52 6.87
C GLU A 173 17.37 -4.86 7.06
N VAL A 174 16.23 -4.86 7.75
CA VAL A 174 15.46 -6.09 7.98
C VAL A 174 14.93 -6.66 6.66
N PHE A 175 14.50 -5.81 5.73
CA PHE A 175 14.04 -6.24 4.41
C PHE A 175 15.19 -6.81 3.56
N GLU A 176 16.38 -6.22 3.64
CA GLU A 176 17.57 -6.73 2.96
C GLU A 176 18.02 -8.09 3.52
N GLU A 177 17.96 -8.28 4.85
CA GLU A 177 18.19 -9.58 5.48
C GLU A 177 17.23 -10.66 4.95
N GLN A 178 15.96 -10.30 4.73
CA GLN A 178 14.98 -11.20 4.12
C GLN A 178 15.32 -11.52 2.66
N LEU A 179 15.73 -10.53 1.87
CA LEU A 179 16.14 -10.72 0.47
C LEU A 179 17.32 -11.69 0.34
N ARG A 180 18.28 -11.61 1.26
CA ARG A 180 19.46 -12.50 1.28
C ARG A 180 19.15 -13.91 1.77
N SER A 181 18.05 -14.09 2.51
CA SER A 181 17.65 -15.36 3.11
C SER A 181 16.54 -16.07 2.33
N ALA A 182 16.10 -15.49 1.21
CA ALA A 182 15.01 -15.97 0.35
C ALA A 182 15.49 -16.84 -0.80
#